data_AF-A0A7X3HE52-F1
#
_entry.id   AF-A0A7X3HE52-F1
#
_cell.length_a   1.000
_cell.length_b   1.000
_cell.length_c   1.000
_cell.angle_alpha   90.00
_cell.angle_beta   90.00
_cell.angle_gamma   90.00
#
_symmetry.space_group_name_H-M   'P 1'
#
loop_
_entity.id
_entity.type
_entity.pdbx_description
1 polymer ?
#
loop_
_entity_poly.entity_id
_entity_poly.type
_entity_poly.pdbx_seq_one_letter_code
_entity_poly.pdbx_strand_id
1 'polypeptide(L)'
;HTFDLATLQPNGKYRTKAKLANDKAGFAVLRDWLNKHSEPGAWVVMEATGIHHEALAEWLLEQGYRVCVLNPAQIAHYARSQLQRVKTDKVDAKLIAEYGERHQDELRPWQPEPRAVKRLKALVRRLEDLREIE
;
A
#
# COMPACT_ATOMS: atom_id res chain seq x y z
N HIS A 1 4.84 -12.07 5.22
CA HIS A 1 3.90 -10.93 5.30
C HIS A 1 2.92 -11.05 4.15
N THR A 2 1.63 -10.80 4.37
CA THR A 2 0.59 -10.83 3.31
C THR A 2 -0.11 -9.49 3.20
N PHE A 3 -0.80 -9.25 2.10
CA PHE A 3 -1.65 -8.06 1.91
C PHE A 3 -2.99 -8.43 1.27
N ASP A 4 -3.98 -7.58 1.52
CA ASP A 4 -5.33 -7.66 0.96
C ASP A 4 -5.52 -6.52 -0.05
N LEU A 5 -6.35 -6.75 -1.05
CA LEU A 5 -6.63 -5.80 -2.13
C LEU A 5 -8.14 -5.65 -2.31
N ALA A 6 -8.56 -4.42 -2.57
CA ALA A 6 -9.91 -4.09 -2.98
C ALA A 6 -9.89 -3.12 -4.18
N THR A 7 -10.82 -3.30 -5.10
CA THR A 7 -11.08 -2.39 -6.22
C THR A 7 -12.56 -1.99 -6.17
N LEU A 8 -12.83 -0.69 -6.12
CA LEU A 8 -14.20 -0.16 -6.21
C LEU A 8 -14.68 -0.28 -7.66
N GLN A 9 -15.90 -0.77 -7.86
CA GLN A 9 -16.52 -0.92 -9.17
C GLN A 9 -17.55 0.18 -9.43
N PRO A 10 -17.87 0.49 -10.70
CA PRO A 10 -18.90 1.47 -11.04
C PRO A 10 -20.29 1.20 -10.45
N ASN A 11 -20.59 -0.05 -10.10
CA ASN A 11 -21.84 -0.46 -9.46
C ASN A 11 -21.85 -0.26 -7.92
N GLY A 12 -20.81 0.38 -7.37
CA GLY A 12 -20.63 0.61 -5.93
C GLY A 12 -20.20 -0.62 -5.12
N LYS A 13 -19.99 -1.77 -5.77
CA LYS A 13 -19.48 -2.99 -5.10
C LYS A 13 -17.95 -3.02 -5.16
N TYR A 14 -17.37 -3.83 -4.28
CA TYR A 14 -15.93 -4.06 -4.22
C TYR A 14 -15.57 -5.43 -4.76
N ARG A 15 -14.56 -5.48 -5.62
CA ARG A 15 -13.85 -6.71 -5.93
C ARG A 15 -12.68 -6.85 -4.96
N THR A 16 -12.54 -7.99 -4.29
CA THR A 16 -11.49 -8.18 -3.28
C THR A 16 -10.68 -9.43 -3.54
N LYS A 17 -9.38 -9.38 -3.23
CA LYS A 17 -8.48 -10.53 -3.16
C LYS A 17 -7.69 -10.42 -1.86
N ALA A 18 -7.66 -11.48 -1.06
CA ALA A 18 -7.07 -11.46 0.28
C ALA A 18 -5.85 -12.38 0.36
N LYS A 19 -4.99 -12.12 1.35
CA LYS A 19 -3.85 -12.94 1.75
C LYS A 19 -2.86 -13.21 0.60
N LEU A 20 -2.60 -12.20 -0.24
CA LEU A 20 -1.52 -12.29 -1.21
C LEU A 20 -0.17 -12.20 -0.49
N ALA A 21 0.77 -13.06 -0.85
CA ALA A 21 2.12 -12.99 -0.31
C ALA A 21 2.84 -11.72 -0.77
N ASN A 22 3.58 -11.07 0.12
CA ASN A 22 4.42 -9.92 -0.23
C ASN A 22 5.78 -10.38 -0.76
N ASP A 23 5.74 -11.13 -1.86
CA ASP A 23 6.89 -11.71 -2.54
C ASP A 23 6.60 -11.87 -4.04
N LYS A 24 7.57 -12.42 -4.78
CA LYS A 24 7.46 -12.64 -6.23
C LYS A 24 6.25 -13.49 -6.63
N ALA A 25 5.86 -14.48 -5.83
CA ALA A 25 4.74 -15.35 -6.13
C ALA A 25 3.41 -14.59 -5.96
N GLY A 26 3.25 -13.84 -4.87
CA GLY A 26 2.07 -13.00 -4.68
C GLY A 26 1.99 -11.84 -5.68
N PHE A 27 3.13 -11.28 -6.10
CA PHE A 27 3.16 -10.24 -7.14
C PHE A 27 2.74 -10.77 -8.52
N ALA A 28 3.06 -12.02 -8.86
CA ALA A 28 2.54 -12.64 -10.07
C ALA A 28 1.01 -12.74 -10.05
N VAL A 29 0.43 -13.17 -8.92
CA VAL A 29 -1.03 -13.23 -8.73
C VAL A 29 -1.65 -11.83 -8.78
N LEU A 30 -0.98 -10.83 -8.21
CA LEU A 30 -1.42 -9.44 -8.27
C LEU A 30 -1.43 -8.89 -9.71
N ARG A 31 -0.39 -9.17 -10.50
CA ARG A 31 -0.33 -8.78 -11.91
C ARG A 31 -1.51 -9.33 -12.70
N ASP A 32 -1.80 -10.62 -12.55
CA ASP A 32 -2.91 -11.27 -13.25
C ASP A 32 -4.27 -10.68 -12.83
N TRP A 33 -4.37 -10.25 -11.57
CA TRP A 33 -5.56 -9.56 -11.08
C TRP A 33 -5.71 -8.16 -11.69
N LEU A 34 -4.64 -7.36 -11.67
CA LEU A 34 -4.65 -6.00 -12.20
C LEU A 34 -4.94 -6.00 -13.70
N ASN A 35 -4.33 -6.89 -14.48
CA ASN A 35 -4.57 -7.04 -15.93
C ASN A 35 -6.03 -7.33 -16.27
N LYS A 36 -6.79 -7.95 -15.35
CA LYS A 36 -8.20 -8.30 -15.56
C LYS A 36 -9.16 -7.23 -15.06
N HIS A 37 -8.74 -6.38 -14.12
CA HIS A 37 -9.65 -5.62 -13.27
C HIS A 37 -9.23 -4.17 -13.06
N SER A 38 -8.17 -3.70 -13.70
CA SER A 38 -7.65 -2.34 -13.52
C SER A 38 -7.10 -1.81 -14.83
N GLU A 39 -7.33 -0.53 -15.07
CA GLU A 39 -6.77 0.16 -16.22
C GLU A 39 -5.25 0.33 -16.08
N PRO A 40 -4.49 0.30 -17.18
CA PRO A 40 -3.07 0.67 -17.16
C PRO A 40 -2.87 2.07 -16.56
N GLY A 41 -1.90 2.22 -15.66
CA GLY A 41 -1.61 3.51 -15.03
C GLY A 41 -2.62 3.97 -13.97
N ALA A 42 -3.58 3.11 -13.59
CA ALA A 42 -4.50 3.39 -12.49
C ALA A 42 -3.75 3.71 -11.19
N TRP A 43 -4.41 4.46 -10.30
CA TRP A 43 -3.91 4.67 -8.96
C TRP A 43 -4.01 3.38 -8.14
N VAL A 44 -2.92 3.03 -7.47
CA VAL A 44 -2.88 2.01 -6.42
C VAL A 44 -2.55 2.71 -5.12
N VAL A 45 -3.50 2.68 -4.19
CA VAL A 45 -3.38 3.33 -2.89
C VAL A 45 -3.18 2.26 -1.83
N MET A 46 -2.20 2.48 -0.94
CA MET A 46 -1.89 1.57 0.15
C MET A 46 -1.52 2.34 1.42
N GLU A 47 -1.63 1.70 2.58
CA GLU A 47 -1.18 2.26 3.86
C GLU A 47 0.27 1.83 4.14
N ALA A 48 1.07 2.73 4.71
CA ALA A 48 2.43 2.40 5.15
C ALA A 48 2.42 1.38 6.31
N THR A 49 2.78 0.13 6.02
CA THR A 49 2.86 -0.96 7.01
C THR A 49 4.32 -1.32 7.30
N GLY A 50 5.00 -0.50 8.11
CA GLY A 50 6.43 -0.67 8.39
C GLY A 50 7.26 -0.70 7.10
N ILE A 51 8.27 -1.58 7.02
CA ILE A 51 9.15 -1.72 5.82
C ILE A 51 8.45 -2.51 4.69
N HIS A 52 7.34 -3.20 4.97
CA HIS A 52 6.78 -4.17 4.04
C HIS A 52 6.10 -3.55 2.81
N HIS A 53 5.58 -2.33 2.91
CA HIS A 53 4.92 -1.66 1.79
C HIS A 53 5.88 -1.29 0.65
N GLU A 54 7.18 -1.07 0.93
CA GLU A 54 8.15 -0.60 -0.06
C GLU A 54 8.31 -1.56 -1.23
N ALA A 55 8.48 -2.87 -0.96
CA ALA A 55 8.67 -3.86 -2.02
C ALA A 55 7.48 -3.94 -2.98
N LEU A 56 6.26 -3.82 -2.44
CA LEU A 56 5.03 -3.78 -3.23
C LEU A 56 4.91 -2.48 -4.03
N ALA A 57 5.22 -1.34 -3.40
CA ALA A 57 5.17 -0.03 -4.04
C ALA A 57 6.18 0.09 -5.19
N GLU A 58 7.42 -0.35 -5.00
CA GLU A 58 8.45 -0.38 -6.04
C GLU A 58 8.02 -1.27 -7.21
N TRP A 59 7.56 -2.49 -6.91
CA TRP A 59 7.11 -3.42 -7.94
C TRP A 59 5.95 -2.85 -8.77
N LEU A 60 4.97 -2.20 -8.13
CA LEU A 60 3.83 -1.57 -8.82
C LEU A 60 4.26 -0.40 -9.72
N LEU A 61 5.22 0.42 -9.28
CA LEU A 61 5.81 1.47 -10.12
C LEU A 61 6.50 0.88 -11.35
N GLU A 62 7.25 -0.22 -11.18
CA GLU A 62 7.88 -0.94 -12.30
C GLU A 62 6.87 -1.52 -13.29
N GLN A 63 5.67 -1.87 -12.82
CA GLN A 63 4.56 -2.29 -13.68
C GLN A 63 3.81 -1.13 -14.34
N GLY A 64 4.20 0.13 -14.07
CA GLY A 64 3.62 1.32 -14.68
C GLY A 64 2.38 1.88 -13.98
N TYR A 65 2.08 1.46 -12.75
CA TYR A 65 0.99 2.02 -11.95
C TYR A 65 1.41 3.27 -11.18
N ARG A 66 0.45 4.15 -10.87
CA ARG A 66 0.68 5.29 -9.99
C ARG A 66 0.45 4.85 -8.55
N VAL A 67 1.47 4.90 -7.71
CA VAL A 67 1.35 4.45 -6.31
C VAL A 67 1.16 5.63 -5.39
N CYS A 68 0.24 5.54 -4.43
CA CYS A 68 0.15 6.46 -3.30
C CYS A 68 0.26 5.66 -1.99
N VAL A 69 1.20 6.05 -1.13
CA VAL A 69 1.37 5.46 0.20
C VAL A 69 0.87 6.45 1.23
N LEU A 70 -0.20 6.08 1.92
CA LEU A 70 -0.87 6.91 2.91
C LEU A 70 -0.29 6.69 4.31
N ASN A 71 -0.31 7.75 5.10
CA ASN A 71 0.04 7.68 6.51
C ASN A 71 -1.05 6.90 7.27
N PRO A 72 -0.69 5.91 8.11
CA PRO A 72 -1.67 5.17 8.92
C PRO A 72 -2.57 6.05 9.77
N ALA A 73 -2.06 7.18 10.27
CA ALA A 73 -2.86 8.15 11.01
C ALA A 73 -3.98 8.75 10.14
N GLN A 74 -3.68 9.07 8.87
CA GLN A 74 -4.64 9.62 7.92
C GLN A 74 -5.79 8.64 7.64
N ILE A 75 -5.46 7.37 7.39
CA ILE A 75 -6.45 6.31 7.20
C ILE A 75 -7.26 6.06 8.47
N ALA A 76 -6.62 6.06 9.65
CA ALA A 76 -7.33 5.93 10.92
C ALA A 76 -8.32 7.07 11.18
N HIS A 77 -7.96 8.32 10.84
CA HIS A 77 -8.87 9.46 10.91
C HIS A 77 -10.04 9.31 9.94
N TYR A 78 -9.78 8.89 8.72
CA TYR A 78 -10.81 8.64 7.71
C TYR A 78 -11.77 7.51 8.14
N ALA A 79 -11.26 6.41 8.69
CA ALA A 79 -12.08 5.31 9.21
C ALA A 79 -13.09 5.81 10.27
N ARG A 80 -12.63 6.69 11.17
CA ARG A 80 -13.48 7.31 12.19
C ARG A 80 -14.54 8.22 11.59
N SER A 81 -14.20 9.01 10.56
CA SER A 81 -15.18 9.87 9.89
C SER A 81 -16.24 9.07 9.14
N GLN A 82 -15.91 7.86 8.67
CA GLN A 82 -16.86 6.93 8.05
C GLN A 82 -17.66 6.08 9.07
N LEU A 83 -17.53 6.36 10.38
CA LEU A 83 -18.16 5.58 11.45
C LEU A 83 -17.84 4.07 11.39
N GLN A 84 -16.67 3.71 10.84
CA GLN A 84 -16.25 2.32 10.71
C GLN A 84 -15.92 1.75 12.09
N ARG A 85 -16.72 0.78 12.55
CA ARG A 85 -16.54 0.11 13.86
C ARG A 85 -15.74 -1.19 13.77
N VAL A 86 -15.77 -1.85 12.62
CA VAL A 86 -15.12 -3.15 12.40
C VAL A 86 -13.79 -2.94 11.70
N LYS A 87 -12.72 -3.49 12.29
CA LYS A 87 -11.38 -3.48 11.70
C LYS A 87 -11.00 -4.90 11.30
N THR A 88 -10.85 -5.12 10.00
CA THR A 88 -10.34 -6.36 9.42
C THR A 88 -9.58 -5.99 8.15
N ASP A 89 -8.58 -6.78 7.76
CA ASP A 89 -7.75 -6.51 6.57
C ASP A 89 -8.59 -6.22 5.31
N LYS A 90 -9.69 -6.98 5.12
CA LYS A 90 -10.62 -6.78 4.00
C LYS A 90 -11.41 -5.47 4.08
N VAL A 91 -11.81 -5.04 5.27
CA VAL A 91 -12.55 -3.77 5.43
C VAL A 91 -11.58 -2.60 5.25
N ASP A 92 -10.37 -2.70 5.79
CA ASP A 92 -9.34 -1.68 5.64
C ASP A 92 -8.92 -1.51 4.17
N ALA A 93 -8.78 -2.61 3.42
CA ALA A 93 -8.53 -2.55 1.97
C ALA A 93 -9.64 -1.80 1.21
N LYS A 94 -10.91 -2.00 1.58
CA LYS A 94 -12.03 -1.28 0.96
C LYS A 94 -12.04 0.20 1.33
N LEU A 95 -11.77 0.51 2.60
CA LEU A 95 -11.70 1.88 3.09
C LEU A 95 -10.61 2.67 2.35
N ILE A 96 -9.45 2.06 2.13
CA ILE A 96 -8.35 2.66 1.37
C ILE A 96 -8.73 2.87 -0.10
N ALA A 97 -9.38 1.88 -0.72
CA ALA A 97 -9.88 2.02 -2.10
C ALA A 97 -10.89 3.17 -2.22
N GLU A 98 -11.82 3.28 -1.27
CA GLU A 98 -12.79 4.38 -1.22
C GLU A 98 -12.11 5.74 -1.00
N TYR A 99 -11.11 5.80 -0.12
CA TYR A 99 -10.33 7.01 0.11
C TYR A 99 -9.66 7.48 -1.19
N GLY A 100 -9.02 6.55 -1.91
CA GLY A 100 -8.35 6.81 -3.18
C GLY A 100 -9.30 7.36 -4.25
N GLU A 101 -10.49 6.78 -4.38
CA GLU A 101 -11.51 7.25 -5.32
C GLU A 101 -11.98 8.68 -4.98
N ARG A 102 -12.28 8.95 -3.71
CA ARG A 102 -12.85 10.23 -3.28
C ARG A 102 -11.85 11.39 -3.26
N HIS A 103 -10.57 11.10 -3.07
CA HIS A 103 -9.52 12.12 -2.90
C HIS A 103 -8.49 12.04 -4.02
N GLN A 104 -8.90 11.62 -5.22
CA GLN A 104 -7.99 11.38 -6.34
C GLN A 104 -7.09 12.59 -6.65
N ASP A 105 -7.61 13.81 -6.55
CA ASP A 105 -6.87 15.06 -6.81
C ASP A 105 -5.85 15.40 -5.70
N GLU A 106 -6.02 14.83 -4.52
CA GLU A 106 -5.12 15.01 -3.37
C GLU A 106 -4.03 13.93 -3.32
N LEU A 107 -4.17 12.83 -4.05
CA LEU A 107 -3.19 11.76 -4.07
C LEU A 107 -1.82 12.26 -4.53
N ARG A 108 -0.80 11.85 -3.79
CA ARG A 108 0.60 12.18 -4.09
C ARG A 108 1.33 10.91 -4.54
N PRO A 109 2.00 10.94 -5.70
CA PRO A 109 2.81 9.82 -6.15
C PRO A 109 3.89 9.51 -5.12
N TRP A 110 3.92 8.26 -4.67
CA TRP A 110 5.02 7.74 -3.87
C TRP A 110 6.26 7.62 -4.73
N GLN A 111 7.40 7.95 -4.14
CA GLN A 111 8.71 7.79 -4.77
C GLN A 111 9.59 6.95 -3.85
N PRO A 112 10.34 5.99 -4.39
CA PRO A 112 11.27 5.21 -3.58
C PRO A 112 12.34 6.13 -3.00
N GLU A 113 12.69 5.88 -1.74
CA GLU A 113 13.80 6.62 -1.13
C GLU A 113 15.09 6.37 -1.92
N PRO A 114 15.91 7.41 -2.17
CA PRO A 114 17.18 7.23 -2.85
C PRO A 114 18.05 6.18 -2.16
N ARG A 115 18.76 5.36 -2.94
CA ARG A 115 19.62 4.28 -2.41
C ARG A 115 20.61 4.77 -1.34
N ALA A 116 21.15 5.98 -1.50
CA ALA A 116 22.04 6.58 -0.53
C ALA A 116 21.35 6.82 0.83
N VAL A 117 20.09 7.29 0.81
CA VAL A 117 19.28 7.52 2.02
C VAL A 117 18.94 6.18 2.69
N LYS A 118 18.51 5.18 1.91
CA LYS A 118 18.25 3.82 2.43
C LYS A 118 19.49 3.25 3.12
N ARG A 119 20.67 3.38 2.48
CA ARG A 119 21.95 2.93 3.05
C ARG A 119 22.30 3.67 4.32
N LEU A 120 22.14 4.99 4.36
CA LEU A 120 22.42 5.79 5.55
C LEU A 120 21.53 5.36 6.74
N LYS A 121 20.23 5.20 6.53
CA LYS A 121 19.31 4.72 7.57
C LYS A 121 19.70 3.34 8.10
N ALA A 122 20.10 2.42 7.22
CA ALA A 122 20.56 1.10 7.63
C ALA A 122 21.83 1.16 8.49
N LEU A 123 22.78 2.04 8.14
CA LEU A 123 23.99 2.26 8.93
C LEU A 123 23.70 2.89 10.30
N VAL A 124 22.82 3.90 10.36
CA VAL A 124 22.39 4.54 11.61
C VAL A 124 21.73 3.53 12.54
N ARG A 125 20.78 2.74 12.03
CA ARG A 125 20.13 1.69 12.82
C ARG A 125 21.13 0.67 13.35
N ARG A 126 22.10 0.26 12.52
CA ARG A 126 23.16 -0.66 12.95
C ARG A 126 24.05 -0.07 14.04
N LEU A 127 24.34 1.24 13.98
CA LEU A 127 25.10 1.93 15.01
C LEU A 127 24.32 1.99 16.33
N GLU A 128 23.03 2.29 16.28
CA GLU A 128 22.15 2.26 17.45
C GLU A 128 22.11 0.87 18.09
N ASP A 129 21.90 -0.18 17.29
CA ASP A 129 21.92 -1.57 17.75
C ASP A 129 23.23 -1.94 18.45
N LEU A 130 24.38 -1.43 17.97
CA LEU A 130 25.70 -1.70 18.57
C LEU A 130 25.90 -0.96 19.89
N ARG A 131 25.37 0.26 20.02
CA ARG A 131 25.48 1.07 21.25
C ARG A 131 24.62 0.54 22.39
N GLU A 132 23.55 -0.21 22.09
CA GLU A 132 22.71 -0.86 23.11
C GLU A 132 23.34 -2.14 23.69
N ILE A 133 24.41 -2.66 23.08
CA ILE A 133 25.13 -3.86 23.54
C ILE A 133 26.26 -3.49 24.52
N GLU A 134 26.70 -2.23 24.54
CA GLU A 134 27.68 -1.67 25.51
C GLU A 134 27.00 -1.24 26.82
#